data_AF-A0A1H4XMC5-F1
#
_entry.id   AF-A0A1H4XMC5-F1
#
_cell.length_a   1.000
_cell.length_b   1.000
_cell.length_c   1.000
_cell.angle_alpha   90.00
_cell.angle_beta   90.00
_cell.angle_gamma   90.00
#
_symmetry.space_group_name_H-M   'P 1'
#
loop_
_entity.id
_entity.type
_entity.pdbx_description
1 polymer ?
#
loop_
_entity_poly.entity_id
_entity_poly.type
_entity_poly.pdbx_seq_one_letter_code
_entity_poly.pdbx_strand_id
1 'polypeptide(L)'
;MHTQKHHCHTFPPDKENWCEQFKISTAEFAVMLMNKLKPQGEAAALTFTDTAKIGAWAQKAVAQAVKAGIIKGYEDGSFGPDAQITRAEMAVMLAGALGQSNEANAVTGFTDDKDIPVWAKGAVAAIKKQGLVEGKGSNAFDPNGNTTRAEAVTVLLKLLTQKNQ
;
A
#
# COMPACT_ATOMS: atom_id res chain seq x y z
N MET A 1 -31.89 -15.50 10.83
CA MET A 1 -30.85 -15.10 9.85
C MET A 1 -31.36 -13.88 9.09
N HIS A 2 -31.02 -12.68 9.54
CA HIS A 2 -31.29 -11.43 8.81
C HIS A 2 -29.98 -10.67 8.69
N THR A 3 -29.36 -10.75 7.52
CA THR A 3 -28.20 -9.94 7.17
C THR A 3 -28.69 -8.52 6.92
N GLN A 4 -28.46 -7.62 7.88
CA GLN A 4 -28.60 -6.19 7.68
C GLN A 4 -27.62 -5.76 6.56
N LYS A 5 -28.18 -5.45 5.39
CA LYS A 5 -27.49 -4.65 4.40
C LYS A 5 -27.31 -3.26 5.01
N HIS A 6 -26.07 -2.89 5.34
CA HIS A 6 -25.74 -1.53 5.72
C HIS A 6 -26.01 -0.62 4.51
N HIS A 7 -27.18 0.02 4.51
CA HIS A 7 -27.56 1.00 3.48
C HIS A 7 -26.92 2.35 3.85
N CYS A 8 -25.88 2.75 3.11
CA CYS A 8 -25.44 4.14 3.09
C CYS A 8 -26.60 5.02 2.64
N HIS A 9 -27.01 5.98 3.48
CA HIS A 9 -28.04 6.96 3.15
C HIS A 9 -27.52 7.94 2.08
N THR A 10 -28.43 8.27 1.17
CA THR A 10 -28.23 9.03 -0.08
C THR A 10 -28.17 10.55 0.13
N PHE A 11 -27.18 11.19 -0.49
CA PHE A 11 -27.05 12.64 -0.71
C PHE A 11 -26.00 12.85 -1.83
N PRO A 12 -26.13 13.75 -2.83
CA PRO A 12 -27.18 14.04 -3.83
C PRO A 12 -27.16 13.04 -5.04
N PRO A 13 -28.05 13.16 -6.06
CA PRO A 13 -28.46 12.06 -6.94
C PRO A 13 -27.72 11.95 -8.29
N ASP A 14 -26.54 12.54 -8.48
CA ASP A 14 -25.88 12.62 -9.80
C ASP A 14 -24.49 11.96 -9.90
N LYS A 15 -24.07 11.16 -8.92
CA LYS A 15 -22.84 10.35 -9.04
C LYS A 15 -23.08 8.93 -8.58
N GLU A 16 -23.41 8.05 -9.51
CA GLU A 16 -23.10 6.64 -9.34
C GLU A 16 -21.58 6.56 -9.03
N ASN A 17 -21.21 5.86 -7.96
CA ASN A 17 -19.82 5.51 -7.58
C ASN A 17 -19.08 6.40 -6.57
N TRP A 18 -19.75 6.87 -5.52
CA TRP A 18 -19.09 7.47 -4.34
C TRP A 18 -18.04 6.54 -3.68
N CYS A 19 -18.23 5.21 -3.70
CA CYS A 19 -17.24 4.26 -3.15
C CYS A 19 -16.00 4.08 -4.04
N GLU A 20 -16.08 4.35 -5.34
CA GLU A 20 -14.93 4.23 -6.25
C GLU A 20 -14.05 5.48 -6.26
N GLN A 21 -14.54 6.62 -5.76
CA GLN A 21 -13.81 7.89 -5.66
C GLN A 21 -12.84 7.99 -4.48
N PHE A 22 -12.78 6.98 -3.59
CA PHE A 22 -11.89 6.98 -2.42
C PHE A 22 -10.74 5.97 -2.50
N LYS A 23 -10.33 5.58 -3.71
CA LYS A 23 -9.11 4.80 -3.94
C LYS A 23 -7.91 5.73 -3.89
N ILE A 24 -6.84 5.30 -3.24
CA ILE A 24 -5.61 6.10 -3.10
C ILE A 24 -4.61 5.77 -4.21
N SER A 25 -3.83 6.77 -4.61
CA SER A 25 -2.74 6.55 -5.56
C SER A 25 -1.47 6.04 -4.86
N THR A 26 -0.58 5.42 -5.65
CA THR A 26 0.74 4.98 -5.19
C THR A 26 1.56 6.15 -4.62
N ALA A 27 1.49 7.33 -5.22
CA ALA A 27 2.17 8.52 -4.70
C ALA A 27 1.55 9.01 -3.37
N GLU A 28 0.22 9.00 -3.25
CA GLU A 28 -0.47 9.40 -2.02
C GLU A 28 -0.10 8.47 -0.86
N PHE A 29 -0.13 7.16 -1.09
CA PHE A 29 0.26 6.18 -0.07
C PHE A 29 1.71 6.38 0.36
N ALA A 30 2.63 6.56 -0.59
CA ALA A 30 4.03 6.83 -0.31
C ALA A 30 4.18 8.08 0.58
N VAL A 31 3.50 9.17 0.25
CA VAL A 31 3.52 10.40 1.06
C VAL A 31 2.96 10.15 2.46
N MET A 32 1.83 9.46 2.59
CA MET A 32 1.26 9.12 3.89
C MET A 32 2.23 8.31 4.75
N LEU A 33 2.85 7.27 4.17
CA LEU A 33 3.83 6.43 4.83
C LEU A 33 5.07 7.22 5.26
N MET A 34 5.66 8.01 4.37
CA MET A 34 6.86 8.79 4.68
C MET A 34 6.60 9.90 5.70
N ASN A 35 5.42 10.52 5.67
CA ASN A 35 4.99 11.46 6.70
C ASN A 35 4.87 10.80 8.09
N LYS A 36 4.56 9.50 8.15
CA LYS A 36 4.55 8.74 9.40
C LYS A 36 5.96 8.33 9.85
N LEU A 37 6.82 7.91 8.92
CA LEU A 37 8.19 7.50 9.24
C LEU A 37 9.09 8.67 9.62
N LYS A 38 8.82 9.88 9.11
CA LYS A 38 9.62 11.11 9.35
C LYS A 38 11.13 10.86 9.26
N PRO A 39 11.64 10.25 8.17
CA PRO A 39 13.07 9.98 8.07
C PRO A 39 13.87 11.29 8.09
N GLN A 40 14.93 11.29 8.89
CA GLN A 40 15.92 12.36 8.89
C GLN A 40 16.95 12.01 7.82
N GLY A 41 17.00 12.79 6.74
CA GLY A 41 17.98 12.57 5.68
C GLY A 41 17.61 13.18 4.34
N GLU A 42 18.64 13.39 3.53
CA GLU A 42 18.54 13.89 2.16
C GLU A 42 17.78 12.92 1.26
N ALA A 43 17.00 13.45 0.33
CA ALA A 43 16.30 12.70 -0.71
C ALA A 43 17.29 12.16 -1.77
N ALA A 44 17.02 10.98 -2.33
CA ALA A 44 17.79 10.48 -3.49
C ALA A 44 17.35 11.18 -4.79
N ALA A 45 18.22 11.17 -5.81
CA ALA A 45 17.79 11.54 -7.16
C ALA A 45 16.81 10.49 -7.70
N LEU A 46 15.66 10.93 -8.21
CA LEU A 46 14.68 10.05 -8.84
C LEU A 46 15.11 9.73 -10.27
N THR A 47 15.18 8.45 -10.62
CA THR A 47 15.59 7.96 -11.94
C THR A 47 14.46 7.28 -12.72
N PHE A 48 13.21 7.46 -12.28
CA PHE A 48 12.05 6.84 -12.92
C PHE A 48 11.75 7.49 -14.28
N THR A 49 11.30 6.68 -15.23
CA THR A 49 10.93 7.14 -16.58
C THR A 49 9.76 8.14 -16.57
N ASP A 50 8.90 8.06 -15.55
CA ASP A 50 7.73 8.90 -15.35
C ASP A 50 7.89 9.92 -14.23
N THR A 51 9.13 10.29 -13.87
CA THR A 51 9.41 11.27 -12.81
C THR A 51 8.66 12.60 -13.01
N ALA A 52 8.43 13.01 -14.26
CA ALA A 52 7.66 14.22 -14.60
C ALA A 52 6.18 14.18 -14.18
N LYS A 53 5.60 12.98 -14.01
CA LYS A 53 4.22 12.79 -13.50
C LYS A 53 4.15 12.84 -11.97
N ILE A 54 5.29 12.73 -11.28
CA ILE A 54 5.35 12.83 -9.83
C ILE A 54 5.16 14.29 -9.45
N GLY A 55 3.99 14.62 -8.91
CA GLY A 55 3.68 15.97 -8.44
C GLY A 55 4.70 16.46 -7.40
N ALA A 56 5.01 17.76 -7.42
CA ALA A 56 6.00 18.37 -6.53
C ALA A 56 5.76 18.08 -5.03
N TRP A 57 4.50 17.91 -4.64
CA TRP A 57 4.09 17.52 -3.29
C TRP A 57 4.57 16.12 -2.86
N ALA A 58 4.74 15.20 -3.82
CA ALA A 58 5.16 13.82 -3.57
C ALA A 58 6.65 13.58 -3.80
N GLN A 59 7.31 14.38 -4.64
CA GLN A 59 8.70 14.16 -5.06
C GLN A 59 9.65 13.92 -3.90
N LYS A 60 9.60 14.78 -2.86
CA LYS A 60 10.47 14.64 -1.69
C LYS A 60 10.23 13.31 -0.96
N ALA A 61 8.97 12.95 -0.73
CA ALA A 61 8.62 11.71 -0.03
C ALA A 61 9.05 10.48 -0.84
N VAL A 62 8.74 10.44 -2.13
CA VAL A 62 9.13 9.33 -3.02
C VAL A 62 10.65 9.20 -3.05
N ALA A 63 11.38 10.31 -3.16
CA ALA A 63 12.83 10.31 -3.16
C ALA A 63 13.46 9.83 -1.85
N GLN A 64 12.86 10.17 -0.70
CA GLN A 64 13.27 9.62 0.59
C GLN A 64 12.95 8.13 0.71
N ALA A 65 11.79 7.69 0.18
CA ALA A 65 11.38 6.30 0.20
C ALA A 65 12.29 5.42 -0.69
N VAL A 66 12.71 5.93 -1.85
CA VAL A 66 13.70 5.28 -2.72
C VAL A 66 15.04 5.13 -2.00
N LYS A 67 15.52 6.21 -1.36
CA LYS A 67 16.77 6.15 -0.58
C LYS A 67 16.70 5.14 0.57
N ALA A 68 15.54 5.03 1.22
CA ALA A 68 15.31 4.07 2.29
C ALA A 68 15.09 2.62 1.79
N GLY A 69 15.10 2.38 0.47
CA GLY A 69 14.85 1.06 -0.11
C GLY A 69 13.39 0.60 -0.02
N ILE A 70 12.47 1.50 0.33
CA ILE A 70 11.03 1.23 0.46
C ILE A 70 10.37 1.14 -0.92
N ILE A 71 10.79 1.99 -1.85
CA ILE A 71 10.26 2.06 -3.21
C ILE A 71 11.39 1.71 -4.19
N LYS A 72 11.11 0.77 -5.09
CA LYS A 72 12.03 0.36 -6.16
C LYS A 72 11.55 0.72 -7.57
N GLY A 73 10.24 0.93 -7.74
CA GLY A 73 9.60 1.08 -9.06
C GLY A 73 9.25 -0.26 -9.70
N TYR A 74 8.64 -0.19 -10.87
CA TYR A 74 8.28 -1.33 -11.69
C TYR A 74 9.45 -1.78 -12.59
N GLU A 75 9.33 -2.98 -13.18
CA GLU A 75 10.35 -3.54 -14.07
C GLU A 75 10.59 -2.70 -15.33
N ASP A 76 9.60 -1.92 -15.76
CA ASP A 76 9.70 -0.99 -16.90
C ASP A 76 10.42 0.34 -16.55
N GLY A 77 10.87 0.48 -15.30
CA GLY A 77 11.55 1.68 -14.80
C GLY A 77 10.62 2.83 -14.41
N SER A 78 9.30 2.62 -14.39
CA SER A 78 8.33 3.62 -13.93
C SER A 78 8.03 3.50 -12.41
N PHE A 79 7.47 4.56 -11.84
CA PHE A 79 6.94 4.57 -10.47
C PHE A 79 5.41 4.46 -10.42
N GLY A 80 4.69 4.95 -11.44
CA GLY A 80 3.23 4.94 -11.50
C GLY A 80 2.56 5.82 -10.43
N PRO A 81 2.87 7.13 -10.33
CA PRO A 81 2.40 7.98 -9.23
C PRO A 81 0.87 8.11 -9.15
N ASP A 82 0.18 8.09 -10.29
CA ASP A 82 -1.27 8.27 -10.41
C ASP A 82 -2.03 6.94 -10.42
N ALA A 83 -1.31 5.81 -10.47
CA ALA A 83 -1.93 4.49 -10.43
C ALA A 83 -2.56 4.24 -9.05
N GLN A 84 -3.71 3.58 -9.03
CA GLN A 84 -4.34 3.18 -7.78
C GLN A 84 -3.54 2.05 -7.14
N ILE A 85 -3.11 2.24 -5.90
CA ILE A 85 -2.25 1.26 -5.25
C ILE A 85 -3.01 -0.04 -4.96
N THR A 86 -2.45 -1.15 -5.39
CA THR A 86 -2.92 -2.50 -5.08
C THR A 86 -2.53 -2.90 -3.67
N ARG A 87 -3.22 -3.90 -3.11
CA ARG A 87 -2.86 -4.45 -1.78
C ARG A 87 -1.48 -5.08 -1.79
N ALA A 88 -1.05 -5.68 -2.90
CA ALA A 88 0.30 -6.22 -3.05
C ALA A 88 1.39 -5.12 -3.00
N GLU A 89 1.20 -4.00 -3.70
CA GLU A 89 2.14 -2.87 -3.67
C GLU A 89 2.19 -2.20 -2.29
N MET A 90 1.02 -2.00 -1.67
CA MET A 90 0.92 -1.53 -0.29
C MET A 90 1.73 -2.42 0.65
N ALA A 91 1.62 -3.74 0.50
CA ALA A 91 2.34 -4.71 1.33
C ALA A 91 3.86 -4.58 1.18
N VAL A 92 4.36 -4.45 -0.05
CA VAL A 92 5.78 -4.26 -0.33
C VAL A 92 6.31 -2.97 0.30
N MET A 93 5.58 -1.86 0.19
CA MET A 93 6.00 -0.60 0.81
C MET A 93 6.01 -0.70 2.35
N LEU A 94 5.02 -1.36 2.95
CA LEU A 94 4.99 -1.58 4.41
C LEU A 94 6.13 -2.48 4.89
N ALA A 95 6.41 -3.58 4.18
CA ALA A 95 7.52 -4.46 4.50
C ALA A 95 8.88 -3.75 4.38
N GLY A 96 9.06 -2.93 3.34
CA GLY A 96 10.24 -2.08 3.17
C GLY A 96 10.40 -1.08 4.32
N ALA A 97 9.30 -0.46 4.77
CA ALA A 97 9.31 0.46 5.92
C ALA A 97 9.66 -0.21 7.27
N LEU A 98 9.48 -1.53 7.35
CA LEU A 98 9.90 -2.37 8.47
C LEU A 98 11.33 -2.94 8.29
N GLY A 99 12.00 -2.66 7.18
CA GLY A 99 13.31 -3.25 6.86
C GLY A 99 13.25 -4.77 6.63
N GLN A 100 12.09 -5.32 6.29
CA GLN A 100 11.93 -6.75 6.05
C GLN A 100 12.29 -7.06 4.59
N SER A 101 13.03 -8.15 4.37
CA SER A 101 13.39 -8.64 3.05
C SER A 101 12.25 -9.45 2.41
N ASN A 102 12.09 -9.32 1.09
CA ASN A 102 11.16 -10.15 0.32
C ASN A 102 11.71 -11.58 0.20
N GLU A 103 11.23 -12.49 1.04
CA GLU A 103 11.42 -13.92 0.84
C GLU A 103 10.49 -14.44 -0.27
N ALA A 104 11.04 -14.77 -1.43
CA ALA A 104 10.28 -15.14 -2.63
C ALA A 104 9.38 -16.39 -2.44
N ASN A 105 9.75 -17.30 -1.53
CA ASN A 105 9.06 -18.57 -1.29
C ASN A 105 8.23 -18.58 0.00
N ALA A 106 7.90 -17.43 0.55
CA ALA A 106 7.11 -17.36 1.78
C ALA A 106 5.68 -17.86 1.54
N VAL A 107 5.20 -18.73 2.44
CA VAL A 107 3.79 -19.12 2.49
C VAL A 107 3.05 -18.08 3.32
N THR A 108 2.10 -17.38 2.74
CA THR A 108 1.38 -16.28 3.41
C THR A 108 0.23 -16.81 4.27
N GLY A 109 -0.28 -18.01 3.99
CA GLY A 109 -1.43 -18.61 4.68
C GLY A 109 -2.76 -17.89 4.40
N PHE A 110 -2.84 -17.11 3.31
CA PHE A 110 -4.12 -16.64 2.76
C PHE A 110 -4.71 -17.68 1.79
N THR A 111 -6.02 -17.67 1.61
CA THR A 111 -6.71 -18.68 0.77
C THR A 111 -6.42 -18.53 -0.72
N ASP A 112 -5.99 -17.35 -1.13
CA ASP A 112 -5.59 -16.97 -2.49
C ASP A 112 -4.06 -16.81 -2.61
N ASP A 113 -3.26 -17.49 -1.78
CA ASP A 113 -1.79 -17.42 -1.81
C ASP A 113 -1.17 -17.68 -3.20
N LYS A 114 -1.83 -18.54 -4.00
CA LYS A 114 -1.43 -18.84 -5.38
C LYS A 114 -1.54 -17.64 -6.33
N ASP A 115 -2.42 -16.69 -6.02
CA ASP A 115 -2.69 -15.51 -6.84
C ASP A 115 -1.80 -14.32 -6.42
N ILE A 116 -1.06 -14.45 -5.31
CA ILE A 116 -0.10 -13.45 -4.84
C ILE A 116 1.19 -13.53 -5.67
N PRO A 117 1.60 -12.45 -6.34
CA PRO A 117 2.83 -12.43 -7.13
C PRO A 117 4.07 -12.74 -6.28
N VAL A 118 5.03 -13.45 -6.88
CA VAL A 118 6.28 -13.86 -6.20
C VAL A 118 7.03 -12.67 -5.59
N TRP A 119 7.05 -11.53 -6.29
CA TRP A 119 7.69 -10.30 -5.80
C TRP A 119 7.03 -9.71 -4.53
N ALA A 120 5.76 -10.05 -4.27
CA ALA A 120 5.00 -9.59 -3.12
C ALA A 120 4.92 -10.63 -1.98
N LYS A 121 5.08 -11.93 -2.26
CA LYS A 121 4.85 -13.00 -1.27
C LYS A 121 5.57 -12.79 0.05
N GLY A 122 6.86 -12.51 0.00
CA GLY A 122 7.67 -12.24 1.20
C GLY A 122 7.14 -11.07 2.01
N ALA A 123 6.83 -9.94 1.34
CA ALA A 123 6.25 -8.78 1.98
C ALA A 123 4.91 -9.09 2.64
N VAL A 124 4.02 -9.78 1.93
CA VAL A 124 2.68 -10.15 2.43
C VAL A 124 2.79 -11.05 3.66
N ALA A 125 3.67 -12.06 3.62
CA ALA A 125 3.91 -12.92 4.77
C ALA A 125 4.46 -12.14 5.97
N ALA A 126 5.41 -11.22 5.74
CA ALA A 126 6.02 -10.41 6.78
C ALA A 126 5.00 -9.51 7.49
N ILE A 127 4.21 -8.74 6.74
CA ILE A 127 3.23 -7.82 7.34
C ILE A 127 2.06 -8.56 8.01
N LYS A 128 1.71 -9.76 7.53
CA LYS A 128 0.73 -10.63 8.19
C LYS A 128 1.24 -11.13 9.53
N LYS A 129 2.49 -11.60 9.59
CA LYS A 129 3.15 -12.03 10.84
C LYS A 129 3.16 -10.91 11.88
N GLN A 130 3.24 -9.66 11.43
CA GLN A 130 3.16 -8.47 12.26
C GLN A 130 1.71 -8.00 12.56
N GLY A 131 0.68 -8.71 12.09
CA GLY A 131 -0.72 -8.32 12.31
C GLY A 131 -1.14 -7.00 11.66
N LEU A 132 -0.32 -6.45 10.74
CA LEU A 132 -0.61 -5.19 10.07
C LEU A 132 -1.75 -5.33 9.05
N VAL A 133 -1.83 -6.50 8.40
CA VAL A 133 -2.87 -6.82 7.42
C VAL A 133 -3.62 -8.08 7.82
N GLU A 134 -4.92 -8.03 7.56
CA GLU A 134 -5.85 -9.15 7.69
C GLU A 134 -6.48 -9.47 6.32
N GLY A 135 -6.90 -10.72 6.16
CA GLY A 135 -7.59 -11.19 4.95
C GLY A 135 -9.04 -10.73 4.91
N LYS A 136 -9.59 -10.54 3.72
CA LYS A 136 -11.00 -10.23 3.46
C LYS A 136 -11.82 -11.53 3.39
N GLY A 137 -13.09 -11.47 3.83
CA GLY A 137 -14.04 -12.56 3.68
C GLY A 137 -13.49 -13.91 4.16
N SER A 138 -13.36 -14.88 3.25
CA SER A 138 -12.77 -16.21 3.47
C SER A 138 -11.25 -16.20 3.65
N ASN A 139 -10.69 -15.22 4.38
CA ASN A 139 -9.25 -15.04 4.58
C ASN A 139 -8.45 -14.92 3.26
N ALA A 140 -9.01 -14.20 2.28
CA ALA A 140 -8.34 -13.88 1.02
C ALA A 140 -7.54 -12.58 1.17
N PHE A 141 -6.30 -12.54 0.66
CA PHE A 141 -5.49 -11.33 0.66
C PHE A 141 -5.95 -10.31 -0.37
N ASP A 142 -6.45 -10.77 -1.53
CA ASP A 142 -6.87 -9.96 -2.67
C ASP A 142 -5.74 -9.06 -3.20
N PRO A 143 -4.67 -9.64 -3.81
CA PRO A 143 -3.44 -8.92 -4.15
C PRO A 143 -3.64 -7.82 -5.18
N ASN A 144 -4.58 -8.00 -6.12
CA ASN A 144 -4.88 -7.03 -7.18
C ASN A 144 -5.96 -6.02 -6.78
N GLY A 145 -6.64 -6.24 -5.65
CA GLY A 145 -7.62 -5.31 -5.14
C GLY A 145 -6.98 -3.97 -4.79
N ASN A 146 -7.66 -2.87 -5.14
CA ASN A 146 -7.21 -1.55 -4.75
C ASN A 146 -7.34 -1.34 -3.23
N THR A 147 -6.42 -0.55 -2.69
CA THR A 147 -6.46 -0.13 -1.30
C THR A 147 -7.33 1.13 -1.15
N THR A 148 -8.25 1.11 -0.19
CA THR A 148 -9.05 2.29 0.17
C THR A 148 -8.32 3.21 1.14
N ARG A 149 -8.73 4.47 1.23
CA ARG A 149 -8.20 5.42 2.24
C ARG A 149 -8.31 4.87 3.67
N ALA A 150 -9.43 4.24 4.01
CA ALA A 150 -9.67 3.71 5.36
C ALA A 150 -8.73 2.53 5.67
N GLU A 151 -8.53 1.62 4.72
CA GLU A 151 -7.55 0.52 4.86
C GLU A 151 -6.14 1.08 5.04
N ALA A 152 -5.73 2.04 4.21
CA ALA A 152 -4.40 2.65 4.28
C ALA A 152 -4.13 3.34 5.62
N VAL A 153 -5.10 4.10 6.14
CA VAL A 153 -4.97 4.72 7.46
C VAL A 153 -4.87 3.65 8.55
N THR A 154 -5.68 2.60 8.48
CA THR A 154 -5.68 1.51 9.47
C THR A 154 -4.31 0.83 9.54
N VAL A 155 -3.73 0.45 8.39
CA VAL A 155 -2.41 -0.21 8.37
C VAL A 155 -1.30 0.72 8.85
N LEU A 156 -1.36 2.01 8.52
CA LEU A 156 -0.37 2.98 8.99
C LEU A 156 -0.46 3.23 10.50
N LEU A 157 -1.67 3.22 11.07
CA LEU A 157 -1.87 3.31 12.52
C LEU A 157 -1.33 2.07 13.23
N LYS A 158 -1.61 0.87 12.71
CA LYS A 158 -1.04 -0.39 13.24
C LYS A 158 0.49 -0.40 13.18
N LEU A 159 1.08 0.13 12.11
CA LEU A 159 2.54 0.26 11.98
C LEU A 159 3.13 1.16 13.07
N LEU A 160 2.48 2.27 13.41
CA LEU A 160 2.94 3.17 14.48
C LEU A 160 2.85 2.51 15.86
N THR A 161 1.79 1.75 16.13
CA THR A 161 1.67 1.05 17.41
C THR A 161 2.76 0.00 17.59
N GLN A 162 3.23 -0.63 16.51
CA GLN A 162 4.32 -1.60 16.59
C GLN A 162 5.70 -0.96 16.84
N LYS A 163 6.01 0.21 16.26
CA LYS A 163 7.32 0.86 16.46
C LYS A 163 7.50 1.49 17.85
N ASN A 164 6.41 1.68 18.60
CA ASN A 164 6.43 2.27 19.94
C ASN A 164 6.42 1.22 21.06
N GLN A 165 6.54 -0.06 20.73
CA GLN A 165 6.70 -1.18 21.67
C GLN A 165 8.14 -1.69 21.62
#